data_AF-A0A656QB88-F1
#
_entry.id   AF-A0A656QB88-F1
#
_cell.length_a   1.000
_cell.length_b   1.000
_cell.length_c   1.000
_cell.angle_alpha   90.00
_cell.angle_beta   90.00
_cell.angle_gamma   90.00
#
_symmetry.space_group_name_H-M   'P 1'
#
loop_
_entity.id
_entity.type
_entity.pdbx_description
1 polymer ?
#
loop_
_entity_poly.entity_id
_entity_poly.type
_entity_poly.pdbx_seq_one_letter_code
_entity_poly.pdbx_strand_id
1 'polypeptide(L)'
;MKFETNEARFDNWGMTVRMPKFQSGVCAQWAQLYVALRDAKEAPHGVTPVEKDGWLVEAAWSTMPNHVHKWVLKYTYVWRMSPDQVQTRMRKQHKAVLRGRQFEIVLAEAENSLRQHISKIHAQSFMKNLQKTGCKPAATVL
;
A
#
# COMPACT_ATOMS: atom_id res chain seq x y z
N MET A 1 15.45 0.03 6.17
CA MET A 1 15.74 1.05 5.15
C MET A 1 14.68 2.13 5.24
N LYS A 2 15.05 3.42 5.23
CA LYS A 2 14.11 4.54 5.15
C LYS A 2 14.17 5.07 3.72
N PHE A 3 13.02 5.26 3.08
CA PHE A 3 12.95 5.91 1.78
C PHE A 3 13.09 7.43 1.98
N GLU A 4 13.87 8.08 1.12
CA GLU A 4 14.12 9.52 1.19
C GLU A 4 12.90 10.33 0.73
N THR A 5 12.14 9.79 -0.23
CA THR A 5 10.93 10.42 -0.78
C THR A 5 9.77 9.42 -0.83
N ASN A 6 8.54 9.95 -0.83
CA ASN A 6 7.34 9.11 -0.94
C ASN A 6 7.19 8.54 -2.36
N GLU A 7 7.66 9.28 -3.36
CA GLU A 7 7.68 8.88 -4.75
C GLU A 7 8.60 7.66 -4.93
N ALA A 8 9.80 7.67 -4.32
CA ALA A 8 10.69 6.50 -4.31
C ALA A 8 10.06 5.28 -3.62
N ARG A 9 9.27 5.52 -2.56
CA ARG A 9 8.54 4.48 -1.85
C ARG A 9 7.42 3.86 -2.71
N PHE A 10 6.68 4.69 -3.45
CA PHE A 10 5.65 4.22 -4.37
C PHE A 10 6.23 3.53 -5.62
N ASP A 11 7.40 3.97 -6.05
CA ASP A 11 8.16 3.29 -7.10
C ASP A 11 8.62 1.90 -6.68
N ASN A 12 9.11 1.77 -5.44
CA ASN A 12 9.42 0.47 -4.83
C ASN A 12 8.18 -0.42 -4.73
N TRP A 13 7.02 0.13 -4.36
CA TRP A 13 5.76 -0.60 -4.38
C TRP A 13 5.45 -1.18 -5.76
N GLY A 14 5.54 -0.35 -6.82
CA GLY A 14 5.33 -0.80 -8.19
C GLY A 14 6.31 -1.87 -8.67
N MET A 15 7.56 -1.82 -8.22
CA MET A 15 8.53 -2.91 -8.46
C MET A 15 8.14 -4.18 -7.72
N THR A 16 7.82 -4.05 -6.43
CA THR A 16 7.49 -5.16 -5.54
C THR A 16 6.32 -5.98 -6.06
N VAL A 17 5.22 -5.31 -6.45
CA VAL A 17 4.00 -5.98 -6.95
C VAL A 17 4.25 -6.71 -8.27
N ARG A 18 5.17 -6.22 -9.11
CA ARG A 18 5.47 -6.83 -10.41
C ARG A 18 6.45 -8.00 -10.34
N MET A 19 7.15 -8.19 -9.22
CA MET A 19 8.18 -9.22 -9.14
C MET A 19 7.60 -10.63 -9.38
N PRO A 20 8.24 -11.45 -10.24
CA PRO A 20 7.75 -12.79 -10.58
C PRO A 20 7.51 -13.70 -9.38
N LYS A 21 8.34 -13.60 -8.34
CA LYS A 21 8.21 -14.39 -7.10
C LYS A 21 6.90 -14.17 -6.34
N PHE A 22 6.16 -13.12 -6.69
CA PHE A 22 4.87 -12.76 -6.12
C PHE A 22 3.71 -12.88 -7.13
N GLN A 23 3.91 -13.46 -8.31
CA GLN A 23 2.83 -13.68 -9.28
C GLN A 23 2.12 -15.04 -9.07
N SER A 24 0.89 -15.14 -9.57
CA SER A 24 0.09 -16.38 -9.53
C SER A 24 0.74 -17.49 -10.38
N GLY A 25 0.97 -18.67 -9.78
CA GLY A 25 1.59 -19.83 -10.45
C GLY A 25 2.77 -20.43 -9.68
N VAL A 26 3.33 -19.66 -8.76
CA VAL A 26 4.28 -20.10 -7.72
C VAL A 26 3.52 -20.05 -6.40
N CYS A 27 3.74 -20.93 -5.42
CA CYS A 27 3.13 -20.84 -4.08
C CYS A 27 3.34 -19.42 -3.53
N ALA A 28 2.33 -18.58 -3.67
CA ALA A 28 2.60 -17.18 -3.92
C ALA A 28 3.02 -16.54 -2.60
N GLN A 29 4.29 -16.17 -2.49
CA GLN A 29 4.87 -15.62 -1.25
C GLN A 29 4.09 -14.38 -0.78
N TRP A 30 3.37 -13.70 -1.69
CA TRP A 30 2.48 -12.59 -1.35
C TRP A 30 1.27 -13.05 -0.53
N ALA A 31 0.68 -14.21 -0.83
CA ALA A 31 -0.47 -14.72 -0.11
C ALA A 31 -0.05 -15.16 1.30
N GLN A 32 1.12 -15.80 1.40
CA GLN A 32 1.72 -16.15 2.70
C GLN A 32 2.07 -14.90 3.51
N LEU A 33 2.64 -13.88 2.87
CA LEU A 33 2.97 -12.61 3.53
C LEU A 33 1.70 -11.84 3.93
N TYR A 34 0.66 -11.82 3.09
CA TYR A 34 -0.62 -11.19 3.39
C TYR A 34 -1.27 -11.83 4.62
N VAL A 35 -1.30 -13.17 4.67
CA VAL A 35 -1.78 -13.92 5.84
C VAL A 35 -0.93 -13.62 7.07
N ALA A 36 0.41 -13.58 6.93
CA ALA A 36 1.31 -13.25 8.03
C ALA A 36 1.06 -11.84 8.58
N LEU A 37 0.91 -10.85 7.70
CA LEU A 37 0.61 -9.46 8.10
C LEU A 37 -0.77 -9.34 8.77
N ARG A 38 -1.78 -10.05 8.27
CA ARG A 38 -3.13 -10.07 8.86
C ARG A 38 -3.15 -10.73 10.24
N ASP A 39 -2.50 -11.87 10.37
CA ASP A 39 -2.49 -12.68 11.58
C ASP A 39 -1.39 -12.26 12.58
N ALA A 40 -0.63 -11.19 12.26
CA ALA A 40 0.53 -10.73 13.02
C ALA A 40 1.58 -11.83 13.28
N LYS A 41 1.82 -12.68 12.28
CA LYS A 41 2.86 -13.74 12.26
C LYS A 41 4.13 -13.26 11.57
N GLU A 42 5.22 -14.00 11.74
CA GLU A 42 6.46 -13.71 11.02
C GLU A 42 6.29 -13.79 9.50
N ALA A 43 6.90 -12.85 8.81
CA ALA A 43 6.92 -12.82 7.35
C ALA A 43 7.68 -14.05 6.79
N PRO A 44 7.29 -14.57 5.62
CA PRO A 44 7.99 -15.67 4.96
C PRO A 44 9.50 -15.39 4.84
N HIS A 45 10.31 -16.44 5.00
CA HIS A 45 11.77 -16.35 4.87
C HIS A 45 12.13 -15.91 3.44
N GLY A 46 13.04 -14.93 3.31
CA GLY A 46 13.49 -14.40 2.02
C GLY A 46 12.77 -13.13 1.52
N VAL A 47 11.87 -12.54 2.31
CA VAL A 47 11.29 -11.22 2.01
C VAL A 47 12.15 -10.11 2.61
N THR A 48 12.72 -9.26 1.76
CA THR A 48 13.60 -8.16 2.20
C THR A 48 12.79 -7.04 2.87
N PRO A 49 13.41 -6.18 3.73
CA PRO A 49 12.71 -5.04 4.32
C PRO A 49 12.10 -4.09 3.28
N VAL A 50 12.73 -3.95 2.12
CA VAL A 50 12.27 -3.14 0.98
C VAL A 50 10.97 -3.70 0.40
N GLU A 51 10.89 -5.02 0.28
CA GLU A 51 9.71 -5.71 -0.22
C GLU A 51 8.56 -5.67 0.79
N LYS A 52 8.87 -5.83 2.09
CA LYS A 52 7.87 -5.66 3.15
C LYS A 52 7.20 -4.29 3.10
N ASP A 53 7.98 -3.24 2.83
CA ASP A 53 7.43 -1.89 2.68
C ASP A 53 6.53 -1.78 1.44
N GLY A 54 6.94 -2.34 0.29
CA GLY A 54 6.10 -2.38 -0.91
C GLY A 54 4.76 -3.08 -0.66
N TRP A 55 4.75 -4.17 0.11
CA TRP A 55 3.53 -4.87 0.52
C TRP A 55 2.67 -4.09 1.51
N LEU A 56 3.30 -3.31 2.39
CA LEU A 56 2.57 -2.40 3.28
C LEU A 56 1.84 -1.32 2.47
N VAL A 57 2.49 -0.79 1.42
CA VAL A 57 1.86 0.15 0.48
C VAL A 57 0.70 -0.52 -0.28
N GLU A 58 0.86 -1.75 -0.79
CA GLU A 58 -0.24 -2.49 -1.45
C GLU A 58 -1.41 -2.73 -0.48
N ALA A 59 -1.12 -3.07 0.77
CA ALA A 59 -2.14 -3.24 1.81
C ALA A 59 -2.88 -1.93 2.06
N ALA A 60 -2.17 -0.80 2.23
CA ALA A 60 -2.78 0.53 2.36
C ALA A 60 -3.67 0.88 1.16
N TRP A 61 -3.14 0.70 -0.05
CA TRP A 61 -3.85 0.88 -1.31
C TRP A 61 -5.13 0.04 -1.40
N SER A 62 -5.08 -1.22 -0.95
CA SER A 62 -6.22 -2.13 -0.99
C SER A 62 -7.40 -1.61 -0.15
N THR A 63 -7.12 -0.90 0.95
CA THR A 63 -8.12 -0.32 1.87
C THR A 63 -8.66 1.04 1.43
N MET A 64 -8.13 1.65 0.36
CA MET A 64 -8.60 2.96 -0.10
C MET A 64 -10.04 2.88 -0.61
N PRO A 65 -10.97 3.73 -0.12
CA PRO A 65 -12.37 3.72 -0.55
C PRO A 65 -12.58 4.43 -1.89
N ASN A 66 -11.75 5.44 -2.20
CA ASN A 66 -11.87 6.19 -3.44
C ASN A 66 -11.34 5.37 -4.62
N HIS A 67 -12.27 4.84 -5.41
CA HIS A 67 -11.99 4.00 -6.58
C HIS A 67 -11.12 4.71 -7.62
N VAL A 68 -11.33 6.01 -7.86
CA VAL A 68 -10.54 6.79 -8.84
C VAL A 68 -9.09 6.89 -8.39
N HIS A 69 -8.85 7.34 -7.15
CA HIS A 69 -7.49 7.47 -6.61
C HIS A 69 -6.76 6.13 -6.61
N LYS A 70 -7.46 5.07 -6.21
CA LYS A 70 -6.93 3.70 -6.18
C LYS A 70 -6.38 3.29 -7.55
N TRP A 71 -7.19 3.43 -8.61
CA TRP A 71 -6.76 2.99 -9.93
C TRP A 71 -5.75 3.92 -10.61
N VAL A 72 -5.85 5.25 -10.39
CA VAL A 72 -4.84 6.20 -10.86
C VAL A 72 -3.45 5.81 -10.33
N LEU A 73 -3.32 5.56 -9.03
CA LEU A 73 -2.06 5.13 -8.42
C LEU A 73 -1.52 3.82 -9.01
N LYS A 74 -2.41 2.83 -9.24
CA LYS A 74 -2.01 1.52 -9.78
C LYS A 74 -1.54 1.64 -11.24
N TYR A 75 -2.21 2.43 -12.08
CA TYR A 75 -1.76 2.70 -13.45
C TYR A 75 -0.43 3.46 -13.49
N THR A 76 -0.25 4.44 -12.61
CA THR A 76 0.98 5.25 -12.58
C THR A 76 2.18 4.45 -12.05
N TYR A 77 2.08 3.86 -10.85
CA TYR A 77 3.26 3.31 -10.17
C TYR A 77 3.52 1.84 -10.47
N VAL A 78 2.47 1.02 -10.52
CA VAL A 78 2.61 -0.42 -10.78
C VAL A 78 2.77 -0.65 -12.28
N TRP A 79 1.87 -0.12 -13.09
CA TRP A 79 1.90 -0.35 -14.53
C TRP A 79 2.75 0.64 -15.32
N ARG A 80 3.30 1.69 -14.67
CA ARG A 80 4.21 2.68 -15.29
C ARG A 80 3.64 3.28 -16.57
N MET A 81 2.33 3.52 -16.58
CA MET A 81 1.64 4.13 -17.72
C MET A 81 1.87 5.64 -17.74
N SER A 82 1.94 6.23 -18.94
CA SER A 82 1.99 7.69 -19.09
C SER A 82 0.65 8.34 -18.69
N PRO A 83 0.63 9.64 -18.33
CA PRO A 83 -0.62 10.34 -17.98
C PRO A 83 -1.76 10.14 -18.98
N ASP A 84 -1.47 10.18 -20.29
CA ASP A 84 -2.47 9.99 -21.34
C ASP A 84 -3.03 8.57 -21.39
N GLN A 85 -2.17 7.57 -21.15
CA GLN A 85 -2.57 6.17 -21.05
C GLN A 85 -3.45 5.95 -19.82
N VAL A 86 -3.09 6.54 -18.67
CA VAL A 86 -3.87 6.47 -17.43
C VAL A 86 -5.26 7.08 -17.66
N GLN A 87 -5.34 8.29 -18.20
CA GLN A 87 -6.62 8.95 -18.49
C GLN A 87 -7.50 8.12 -19.44
N THR A 88 -6.89 7.52 -20.48
CA THR A 88 -7.59 6.66 -21.42
C THR A 88 -8.12 5.39 -20.76
N ARG A 89 -7.30 4.73 -19.93
CA ARG A 89 -7.68 3.54 -19.15
C ARG A 89 -8.79 3.85 -18.16
N MET A 90 -8.67 4.95 -17.41
CA MET A 90 -9.67 5.39 -16.45
C MET A 90 -11.03 5.63 -17.11
N ARG A 91 -11.03 6.26 -18.29
CA ARG A 91 -12.27 6.45 -19.06
C ARG A 91 -12.86 5.13 -19.55
N LYS A 92 -12.05 4.28 -20.20
CA LYS A 92 -12.55 3.05 -20.86
C LYS A 92 -12.95 1.97 -19.86
N GLN A 93 -12.15 1.74 -18.83
CA GLN A 93 -12.30 0.61 -17.91
C GLN A 93 -13.09 0.97 -16.65
N HIS A 94 -12.95 2.21 -16.17
CA HIS A 94 -13.56 2.65 -14.91
C HIS A 94 -14.67 3.68 -15.09
N LYS A 95 -15.00 4.06 -16.34
CA LYS A 95 -15.99 5.09 -16.69
C LYS A 95 -15.75 6.42 -15.97
N ALA A 96 -14.52 6.68 -15.55
CA ALA A 96 -14.12 7.88 -14.83
C ALA A 96 -13.46 8.86 -15.79
N VAL A 97 -14.11 10.00 -16.00
CA VAL A 97 -13.58 11.06 -16.87
C VAL A 97 -12.67 11.95 -16.03
N LEU A 98 -11.37 11.88 -16.30
CA LEU A 98 -10.38 12.78 -15.70
C LEU A 98 -10.18 14.06 -16.53
N ARG A 99 -10.79 14.15 -17.72
CA ARG A 99 -10.68 15.32 -18.62
C ARG A 99 -11.30 16.54 -17.94
N GLY A 100 -10.48 17.56 -17.71
CA GLY A 100 -10.88 18.83 -17.08
C GLY A 100 -10.09 19.17 -15.82
N ARG A 101 -9.44 18.18 -15.18
CA ARG A 101 -8.45 18.42 -14.11
C ARG A 101 -7.05 18.14 -14.67
N GLN A 102 -6.06 18.95 -14.28
CA GLN A 102 -4.66 18.61 -14.55
C GLN A 102 -4.36 17.27 -13.87
N PHE A 103 -3.84 16.31 -14.63
CA PHE A 103 -3.59 14.95 -14.14
C PHE A 103 -2.70 14.95 -12.89
N GLU A 104 -1.73 15.87 -12.83
CA GLU A 104 -0.84 16.07 -11.70
C GLU A 104 -1.60 16.35 -10.39
N ILE A 105 -2.69 17.13 -10.44
CA ILE A 105 -3.52 17.42 -9.27
C ILE A 105 -4.22 16.15 -8.79
N VAL A 106 -4.82 15.39 -9.72
CA VAL A 106 -5.50 14.13 -9.39
C VAL A 106 -4.52 13.11 -8.81
N LEU A 107 -3.31 13.06 -9.37
CA LEU A 107 -2.26 12.18 -8.88
C LEU A 107 -1.81 12.60 -7.48
N ALA A 108 -1.55 13.89 -7.24
CA ALA A 108 -1.17 14.42 -5.93
C ALA A 108 -2.25 14.19 -4.86
N GLU A 109 -3.53 14.38 -5.19
CA GLU A 109 -4.65 14.06 -4.31
C GLU A 109 -4.68 12.57 -3.95
N ALA A 110 -4.46 11.70 -4.95
CA ALA A 110 -4.42 10.26 -4.76
C ALA A 110 -3.23 9.83 -3.90
N GLU A 111 -2.05 10.37 -4.15
CA GLU A 111 -0.84 10.12 -3.36
C GLU A 111 -1.03 10.56 -1.90
N ASN A 112 -1.58 11.74 -1.66
CA ASN A 112 -1.85 12.22 -0.31
C ASN A 112 -2.83 11.30 0.42
N SER A 113 -3.87 10.84 -0.28
CA SER A 113 -4.82 9.87 0.25
C SER A 113 -4.11 8.56 0.64
N LEU A 114 -3.25 8.02 -0.22
CA LEU A 114 -2.46 6.82 0.09
C LEU A 114 -1.53 7.02 1.29
N ARG A 115 -0.84 8.18 1.39
CA ARG A 115 0.02 8.52 2.54
C ARG A 115 -0.79 8.48 3.85
N GLN A 116 -1.99 9.06 3.87
CA GLN A 116 -2.86 9.01 5.05
C GLN A 116 -3.26 7.59 5.43
N HIS A 117 -3.56 6.73 4.45
CA HIS A 117 -3.90 5.33 4.71
C HIS A 117 -2.71 4.53 5.25
N ILE A 118 -1.50 4.77 4.74
CA ILE A 118 -0.27 4.16 5.27
C ILE A 118 -0.07 4.56 6.74
N SER A 119 -0.19 5.85 7.05
CA SER A 119 -0.06 6.35 8.43
C SER A 119 -1.12 5.75 9.36
N LYS A 120 -2.35 5.54 8.90
CA LYS A 120 -3.41 4.87 9.67
C LYS A 120 -3.06 3.41 10.00
N ILE A 121 -2.49 2.67 9.05
CA ILE A 121 -2.05 1.28 9.29
C ILE A 121 -0.93 1.24 10.32
N HIS A 122 0.03 2.15 10.23
CA HIS A 122 1.10 2.28 11.24
C HIS A 122 0.53 2.59 12.63
N ALA A 123 -0.40 3.53 12.73
CA ALA A 123 -1.05 3.89 13.99
C ALA A 123 -1.84 2.71 14.58
N GLN A 124 -2.58 1.96 13.77
CA GLN A 124 -3.29 0.76 14.22
C GLN A 124 -2.34 -0.34 14.69
N SER A 125 -1.22 -0.55 14.01
CA SER A 125 -0.18 -1.49 14.45
C SER A 125 0.45 -1.06 15.77
N PHE A 126 0.77 0.24 15.91
CA PHE A 126 1.29 0.82 17.16
C PHE A 126 0.30 0.64 18.32
N MET A 127 -0.98 0.98 18.13
CA MET A 127 -2.01 0.80 19.17
C MET A 127 -2.19 -0.67 19.56
N LYS A 128 -2.20 -1.60 18.60
CA LYS A 128 -2.28 -3.05 18.90
C LYS A 128 -1.07 -3.54 19.69
N ASN A 129 0.13 -3.05 19.37
CA ASN A 129 1.34 -3.41 20.11
C ASN A 129 1.36 -2.81 21.52
N LEU A 130 0.89 -1.56 21.69
CA LEU A 130 0.73 -0.92 23.00
C LEU A 130 -0.22 -1.71 23.91
N GLN A 131 -1.30 -2.26 23.35
CA GLN A 131 -2.23 -3.15 24.08
C GLN A 131 -1.60 -4.49 24.45
N LYS A 132 -0.69 -5.04 23.62
CA LYS A 132 0.05 -6.27 23.92
C LYS A 132 1.17 -6.07 24.95
N THR A 133 1.80 -4.90 24.95
CA THR A 133 2.83 -4.51 25.94
C THR A 133 2.27 -3.76 27.14
N GLY A 134 0.94 -3.66 27.24
CA GLY A 134 0.26 -3.00 28.35
C GLY A 134 0.37 -3.87 29.61
N CYS A 135 1.36 -3.55 30.46
CA CYS A 135 1.27 -3.87 31.88
C CYS A 135 -0.13 -3.44 32.36
N LYS A 136 -0.91 -4.40 32.87
CA LYS A 136 -2.05 -4.04 33.75
C LYS A 136 -1.45 -3.16 34.87
N PRO A 137 -1.98 -1.96 35.15
CA PRO A 137 -1.59 -1.27 36.37
C PRO A 137 -1.88 -2.24 37.51
N ALA A 138 -0.89 -2.45 38.39
CA ALA A 138 -1.07 -3.28 39.57
C ALA A 138 -2.33 -2.79 40.29
N ALA A 139 -3.27 -3.70 40.53
CA ALA A 139 -4.46 -3.37 41.30
C ALA A 139 -3.97 -2.76 42.62
N THR A 140 -4.33 -1.50 42.86
CA THR A 140 -4.10 -0.85 44.13
C THR A 140 -4.90 -1.64 45.15
N VAL A 141 -4.23 -2.51 45.91
CA VAL A 141 -4.81 -3.19 47.05
C VAL A 141 -5.00 -2.09 48.10
N LEU A 142 -6.26 -1.73 48.34
CA LEU A 142 -6.69 -0.96 49.51
C LEU A 142 -6.74 -1.88 50.73
#